data_AF-A0A818ZZK7-F1
#
_entry.id   AF-A0A818ZZK7-F1
#
_cell.length_a   1.000
_cell.length_b   1.000
_cell.length_c   1.000
_cell.angle_alpha   90.00
_cell.angle_beta   90.00
_cell.angle_gamma   90.00
#
_symmetry.space_group_name_H-M   'P 1'
#
loop_
_entity.id
_entity.type
_entity.pdbx_description
1 polymer ?
#
loop_
_entity_poly.entity_id
_entity_poly.type
_entity_poly.pdbx_seq_one_letter_code
_entity_poly.pdbx_strand_id
1 'polypeptide(L)'
;MIDSLFIINETGDAFMEKHWKTVISKSICDYFYEAQKKCVNPEDIPPVIATPHHYLINIYRNNLYFIAIVTNEGKYFYFILIFCLSVLNINI
;
A
#
# COMPACT_ATOMS: atom_id res chain seq x y z
N MET A 1 3.51 -12.89 -1.21
CA MET A 1 2.41 -12.94 -2.20
C MET A 1 1.38 -11.94 -1.70
N ILE A 2 0.72 -11.17 -2.57
CA ILE A 2 -0.22 -10.14 -2.11
C ILE A 2 -1.36 -10.81 -1.38
N ASP A 3 -1.60 -10.35 -0.15
CA ASP A 3 -2.76 -10.77 0.61
C ASP A 3 -3.94 -9.86 0.24
N SER A 4 -3.72 -8.54 0.20
CA SER A 4 -4.72 -7.54 -0.16
C SER A 4 -4.12 -6.29 -0.82
N LEU A 5 -4.90 -5.57 -1.60
CA LEU A 5 -4.55 -4.27 -2.21
C LEU A 5 -5.70 -3.31 -1.93
N PHE A 6 -5.35 -2.14 -1.42
CA PHE A 6 -6.27 -1.03 -1.22
C PHE A 6 -5.85 0.12 -2.10
N ILE A 7 -6.82 0.77 -2.75
CA ILE A 7 -6.61 2.03 -3.43
C ILE A 7 -7.40 3.10 -2.70
N ILE A 8 -6.67 4.10 -2.25
CA ILE A 8 -7.15 5.14 -1.36
C ILE A 8 -6.88 6.48 -2.01
N ASN A 9 -7.85 7.39 -1.97
CA ASN A 9 -7.65 8.75 -2.43
C ASN A 9 -6.90 9.59 -1.38
N GLU A 10 -6.61 10.85 -1.70
CA GLU A 10 -5.99 11.79 -0.76
C GLU A 10 -6.85 12.13 0.45
N THR A 11 -8.18 12.05 0.34
CA THR A 11 -9.09 12.31 1.46
C THR A 11 -9.15 11.15 2.46
N GLY A 12 -8.51 10.02 2.15
CA GLY A 12 -8.47 8.83 2.98
C GLY A 12 -9.59 7.82 2.71
N ASP A 13 -10.46 8.09 1.73
CA ASP A 13 -11.50 7.16 1.30
C ASP A 13 -10.91 6.08 0.39
N ALA A 14 -10.97 4.83 0.87
CA ALA A 14 -10.68 3.67 0.04
C ALA A 14 -11.84 3.43 -0.92
N PHE A 15 -11.62 3.66 -2.21
CA PHE A 15 -12.64 3.44 -3.24
C PHE A 15 -12.59 2.03 -3.82
N MET A 16 -11.46 1.32 -3.68
CA MET A 16 -11.31 -0.05 -4.16
C MET A 16 -10.45 -0.90 -3.23
N GLU A 17 -10.93 -2.10 -2.95
CA GLU A 17 -10.20 -3.13 -2.21
C GLU A 17 -10.24 -4.46 -2.96
N LYS A 18 -9.11 -5.16 -2.98
CA LYS A 18 -8.99 -6.48 -3.59
C LYS A 18 -8.23 -7.40 -2.66
N HIS A 19 -8.84 -8.53 -2.34
CA HIS A 19 -8.25 -9.56 -1.48
C HIS A 19 -7.98 -10.82 -2.33
N TRP A 20 -6.79 -11.40 -2.23
CA TRP A 20 -6.41 -12.61 -2.99
C TRP A 20 -6.33 -13.87 -2.12
N LYS A 21 -5.91 -13.74 -0.86
CA LYS A 21 -5.73 -14.89 0.04
C LYS A 21 -6.74 -14.89 1.16
N THR A 22 -6.69 -13.86 1.99
CA THR A 22 -7.53 -13.69 3.16
C THR A 22 -8.14 -12.30 3.11
N VAL A 23 -9.36 -12.19 3.61
CA VAL A 23 -9.97 -10.88 3.83
C VAL A 23 -9.21 -10.20 4.95
N ILE A 24 -8.52 -9.11 4.63
CA ILE A 24 -7.82 -8.29 5.61
C ILE A 24 -8.70 -7.09 5.93
N SER A 25 -8.92 -6.86 7.22
CA SER A 25 -9.68 -5.70 7.71
C SER A 25 -9.03 -4.40 7.26
N LYS A 26 -9.84 -3.44 6.82
CA LYS A 26 -9.43 -2.07 6.46
C LYS A 26 -8.67 -1.34 7.60
N SER A 27 -8.86 -1.77 8.85
CA SER A 27 -8.11 -1.25 10.01
C SER A 27 -6.59 -1.42 9.90
N ILE A 28 -6.10 -2.32 9.05
CA ILE A 28 -4.66 -2.38 8.76
C ILE A 28 -4.13 -1.12 8.09
N CYS A 29 -4.98 -0.37 7.37
CA CYS A 29 -4.62 0.90 6.76
C CYS A 29 -4.43 2.01 7.81
N ASP A 30 -4.84 1.81 9.06
CA ASP A 30 -4.60 2.76 10.16
C ASP A 30 -3.10 3.03 10.33
N TYR A 31 -2.25 2.02 10.15
CA TYR A 31 -0.79 2.19 10.17
C TYR A 31 -0.30 3.11 9.05
N PHE A 32 -0.92 3.07 7.87
CA PHE A 32 -0.63 3.99 6.78
C PHE A 32 -1.13 5.40 7.09
N TYR A 33 -2.35 5.56 7.56
CA TYR A 33 -2.89 6.88 7.91
C TYR A 33 -2.07 7.56 9.02
N GLU A 34 -1.59 6.81 10.00
CA GLU A 34 -0.68 7.33 11.04
C GLU A 34 0.68 7.76 10.49
N ALA A 35 1.19 7.10 9.45
CA ALA A 35 2.40 7.54 8.75
C ALA A 35 2.13 8.80 7.90
N GLN A 36 1.01 8.82 7.17
CA GLN A 36 0.57 9.96 6.37
C GLN A 36 0.41 11.23 7.20
N LYS A 37 -0.21 11.15 8.40
CA LYS A 37 -0.38 12.29 9.31
C LYS A 37 0.94 12.95 9.76
N LYS A 38 2.05 12.22 9.70
CA LYS A 38 3.38 12.72 10.10
C LYS A 38 4.13 13.39 8.95
N CYS A 39 3.62 13.28 7.73
CA CYS A 39 4.25 13.75 6.51
C CYS A 39 3.42 14.90 5.94
N VAL A 40 4.09 15.95 5.45
CA VAL A 40 3.41 17.06 4.76
C VAL A 40 3.20 16.70 3.30
N ASN A 41 4.20 16.09 2.66
CA ASN A 41 4.12 15.66 1.28
C ASN A 41 3.89 14.14 1.19
N PRO A 42 3.13 13.66 0.18
CA PRO A 42 2.92 12.23 -0.07
C PRO A 42 4.22 11.44 -0.30
N GLU A 43 5.25 12.11 -0.84
CA GLU A 43 6.57 11.54 -1.11
C GLU A 43 7.40 11.29 0.16
N ASP A 44 7.08 11.97 1.26
CA ASP A 44 7.75 11.80 2.55
C ASP A 44 7.24 10.56 3.30
N ILE A 45 6.14 9.94 2.83
CA ILE A 45 5.56 8.76 3.45
C ILE A 45 6.47 7.56 3.14
N PRO A 46 6.87 6.76 4.15
CA PRO A 46 7.70 5.60 3.92
C PRO A 46 7.02 4.63 2.93
N PRO A 47 7.73 4.18 1.88
CA PRO A 47 7.16 3.29 0.87
C PRO A 47 6.85 1.89 1.44
N VAL A 48 7.46 1.54 2.58
CA VAL A 48 7.20 0.30 3.30
C VAL A 48 6.93 0.63 4.76
N ILE A 49 5.77 0.18 5.26
CA ILE A 49 5.38 0.32 6.66
C ILE A 49 5.26 -1.08 7.25
N ALA A 50 6.14 -1.38 8.22
CA ALA A 50 6.13 -2.64 8.93
C ALA A 50 5.03 -2.64 10.00
N THR A 51 4.28 -3.73 10.08
CA THR A 51 3.32 -4.02 11.16
C THR A 51 3.73 -5.34 11.83
N PRO A 52 3.13 -5.72 12.98
CA PRO A 52 3.55 -6.91 13.72
C PRO A 52 3.52 -8.23 12.92
N HIS A 53 2.64 -8.34 11.92
CA HIS A 53 2.45 -9.58 11.14
C HIS A 53 2.47 -9.38 9.62
N HIS A 54 2.38 -8.14 9.15
CA HIS A 54 2.26 -7.80 7.74
C HIS A 54 3.14 -6.61 7.41
N TYR A 55 3.40 -6.40 6.13
CA TYR A 55 4.03 -5.20 5.62
C TYR A 55 3.07 -4.53 4.66
N LEU A 56 2.95 -3.21 4.77
CA LEU A 56 2.22 -2.38 3.83
C LEU A 56 3.24 -1.74 2.89
N ILE A 57 2.98 -1.87 1.60
CA ILE A 57 3.80 -1.26 0.56
C ILE A 57 2.94 -0.19 -0.09
N ASN A 58 3.36 1.06 0.05
CA ASN A 58 2.65 2.24 -0.43
C ASN A 58 3.33 2.82 -1.67
N ILE A 59 2.54 3.13 -2.69
CA ILE A 59 2.95 3.94 -3.83
C ILE A 59 1.92 5.04 -4.03
N TYR A 60 2.40 6.28 -4.14
CA TYR A 60 1.57 7.42 -4.49
C TYR A 60 1.72 7.75 -5.97
N ARG A 61 0.62 7.72 -6.73
CA ARG A 61 0.59 8.07 -8.17
C ARG A 61 -0.78 8.61 -8.56
N ASN A 62 -0.79 9.65 -9.40
CA ASN A 62 -2.02 10.27 -9.93
C ASN A 62 -3.04 10.58 -8.82
N ASN A 63 -2.56 11.17 -7.71
CA ASN A 63 -3.39 11.57 -6.56
C ASN A 63 -4.08 10.38 -5.86
N LEU A 64 -3.54 9.17 -6.03
CA LEU A 64 -4.01 7.94 -5.42
C LEU A 64 -2.87 7.22 -4.69
N TYR A 65 -3.20 6.64 -3.55
CA TYR A 65 -2.35 5.74 -2.79
C TYR A 65 -2.71 4.29 -3.09
N PHE A 66 -1.73 3.54 -3.54
CA PHE A 66 -1.82 2.11 -3.78
C PHE A 66 -1.10 1.39 -2.64
N ILE A 67 -1.89 0.71 -1.80
CA ILE A 67 -1.39 0.06 -0.58
C ILE A 67 -1.53 -1.45 -0.72
N ALA A 68 -0.41 -2.11 -1.00
CA ALA A 68 -0.34 -3.57 -1.06
C ALA A 68 0.06 -4.16 0.29
N ILE A 69 -0.68 -5.16 0.75
CA ILE A 69 -0.44 -5.88 2.00
C ILE A 69 0.17 -7.22 1.69
N VAL A 70 1.28 -7.50 2.36
CA VAL A 70 2.07 -8.70 2.13
C VAL A 70 2.55 -9.31 3.45
N THR A 71 2.35 -10.61 3.60
CA THR A 71 3.05 -11.44 4.59
C THR A 71 4.40 -11.93 4.04
N ASN A 72 5.43 -11.95 4.89
CA ASN A 72 6.75 -12.62 4.73
C ASN A 72 7.95 -11.83 4.12
N GLU A 73 9.06 -11.81 4.86
CA GLU A 73 10.23 -10.92 4.74
C GLU A 73 11.09 -11.08 3.47
N GLY A 74 11.17 -12.29 2.92
CA GLY A 74 12.10 -12.60 1.85
C GLY A 74 11.68 -12.15 0.44
N LYS A 75 10.46 -11.64 0.23
CA LYS A 75 9.90 -11.38 -1.12
C LYS A 75 9.57 -9.92 -1.41
N TYR A 76 9.88 -8.99 -0.49
CA TYR A 76 9.50 -7.59 -0.65
C TYR A 76 10.27 -6.86 -1.74
N PHE A 77 11.55 -7.18 -1.98
CA PHE A 77 12.35 -6.45 -2.97
C PHE A 77 11.82 -6.64 -4.40
N TYR A 78 11.63 -7.89 -4.81
CA TYR A 78 11.01 -8.21 -6.10
C TYR A 78 9.58 -7.68 -6.19
N PHE A 79 8.85 -7.70 -5.08
CA PHE A 79 7.48 -7.22 -5.06
C PHE A 79 7.40 -5.70 -5.20
N ILE A 80 8.23 -4.93 -4.51
CA ILE A 80 8.33 -3.47 -4.67
C ILE A 80 8.71 -3.13 -6.11
N LEU A 81 9.68 -3.85 -6.68
CA LEU A 81 10.10 -3.65 -8.08
C LEU A 81 8.93 -3.91 -9.05
N ILE A 82 8.25 -5.05 -8.92
CA ILE A 82 7.12 -5.43 -9.78
C ILE A 82 5.93 -4.51 -9.56
N PHE A 83 5.59 -4.18 -8.32
CA PHE A 83 4.48 -3.31 -8.00
C PHE A 83 4.74 -1.89 -8.53
N CYS A 84 5.96 -1.38 -8.40
CA CYS A 84 6.37 -0.11 -9.00
C CYS A 84 6.29 -0.17 -10.54
N LEU A 85 6.78 -1.24 -11.18
CA LEU A 85 6.68 -1.44 -12.64
C LEU A 85 5.24 -1.58 -13.14
N SER A 86 4.40 -2.33 -12.42
CA SER A 86 2.98 -2.51 -12.73
C SER A 86 2.20 -1.22 -12.57
N VAL A 87 2.41 -0.50 -11.45
CA VAL A 87 1.79 0.80 -11.24
C VAL A 87 2.26 1.80 -12.28
N LEU A 88 3.54 1.80 -12.68
CA LEU A 88 4.09 2.63 -13.76
C LEU A 88 3.47 2.34 -15.14
N ASN A 89 3.13 1.08 -15.43
CA ASN A 89 2.52 0.65 -16.70
C ASN A 89 0.98 0.70 -16.74
N ILE A 90 0.30 1.06 -15.64
CA ILE A 90 -1.13 1.38 -15.68
C ILE A 90 -1.28 2.74 -16.39
N ASN A 91 -1.51 2.69 -17.69
CA ASN A 91 -2.09 3.80 -18.45
C ASN A 91 -3.56 3.91 -18.00
N ILE A 92 -3.86 4.95 -17.23
CA ILE A 92 -5.24 5.39 -16.98
C ILE A 92 -5.72 6.13 -18.24
#